data_AF-A0A5E6ZLG7-F1
#
_entry.id   AF-A0A5E6ZLG7-F1
#
_cell.length_a   1.000
_cell.length_b   1.000
_cell.length_c   1.000
_cell.angle_alpha   90.00
_cell.angle_beta   90.00
_cell.angle_gamma   90.00
#
_symmetry.space_group_name_H-M   'P 1'
#
loop_
_entity.id
_entity.type
_entity.pdbx_description
1 polymer ?
#
loop_
_entity_poly.entity_id
_entity_poly.type
_entity_poly.pdbx_seq_one_letter_code
_entity_poly.pdbx_strand_id
1 'polypeptide(L)' 'MGDLDEKIAAGDPLMQQALQALRRYNDARGVKPAEEIERLRIEAEALMTAVSEYVSRSLDGPERTFH' A
#
# COMPACT_ATOMS: atom_id res chain seq x y z
N MET A 1 2.44 -21.53 0.55
CA MET A 1 2.17 -20.09 0.74
C MET A 1 2.71 -19.37 -0.48
N GLY A 2 1.93 -19.19 -1.53
CA GLY A 2 2.44 -18.57 -2.77
C GLY A 2 1.36 -17.90 -3.62
N ASP A 3 0.11 -18.33 -3.51
CA ASP A 3 -0.91 -17.94 -4.49
C ASP A 3 -1.64 -16.63 -4.18
N LEU A 4 -1.60 -16.15 -2.93
CA LEU A 4 -2.28 -14.90 -2.55
C LEU A 4 -1.39 -13.67 -2.80
N ASP A 5 -0.10 -13.77 -2.49
CA ASP A 5 0.89 -12.71 -2.70
C ASP A 5 1.00 -12.38 -4.21
N GLU A 6 0.98 -13.41 -5.05
CA GLU A 6 1.10 -13.31 -6.52
C GLU A 6 -0.19 -12.82 -7.20
N LYS A 7 -1.37 -13.17 -6.65
CA LYS A 7 -2.66 -12.65 -7.15
C LYS A 7 -2.93 -11.21 -6.73
N ILE A 8 -2.46 -10.81 -5.54
CA ILE A 8 -2.44 -9.40 -5.14
C ILE A 8 -1.38 -8.65 -5.98
N ALA A 9 -0.31 -9.34 -6.42
CA ALA A 9 0.71 -8.80 -7.33
C ALA A 9 0.20 -8.39 -8.71
N ALA A 10 -0.84 -9.06 -9.19
CA ALA A 10 -1.47 -8.73 -10.46
C ALA A 10 -2.58 -7.65 -10.37
N GLY A 11 -2.96 -7.21 -9.15
CA GLY A 11 -4.18 -6.43 -8.93
C GLY A 11 -4.04 -4.92 -9.11
N ASP A 12 -2.97 -4.30 -8.63
CA ASP A 12 -2.65 -2.90 -8.92
C ASP A 12 -1.20 -2.63 -8.48
N PRO A 13 -0.32 -2.07 -9.34
CA PRO A 13 1.09 -1.88 -9.00
C PRO A 13 1.29 -0.99 -7.76
N LEU A 14 0.34 -0.08 -7.50
CA LEU A 14 0.38 0.81 -6.34
C LEU A 14 0.06 0.07 -5.03
N MET A 15 -0.92 -0.83 -5.06
CA MET A 15 -1.29 -1.69 -3.92
C MET A 15 -0.12 -2.59 -3.52
N GLN A 16 0.62 -3.10 -4.50
CA GLN A 16 1.81 -3.92 -4.26
C GLN A 16 2.95 -3.16 -3.60
N GLN A 17 3.23 -1.95 -4.07
CA GLN A 17 4.26 -1.10 -3.48
C GLN A 17 3.92 -0.80 -2.01
N ALA A 18 2.66 -0.47 -1.71
CA ALA A 18 2.22 -0.22 -0.33
C ALA A 18 2.39 -1.45 0.58
N LEU A 19 2.03 -2.64 0.10
CA LEU A 19 2.18 -3.89 0.87
C LEU A 19 3.65 -4.27 1.07
N GLN A 20 4.50 -4.09 0.07
CA GLN A 20 5.95 -4.30 0.23
C GLN A 20 6.57 -3.32 1.23
N ALA A 21 6.19 -2.04 1.19
CA ALA A 21 6.68 -1.03 2.13
C ALA A 21 6.26 -1.36 3.57
N LEU A 22 5.00 -1.76 3.78
CA LEU A 22 4.50 -2.24 5.08
C LEU A 22 5.25 -3.49 5.57
N ARG A 23 5.57 -4.42 4.68
CA ARG A 23 6.34 -5.62 5.02
C ARG A 23 7.75 -5.25 5.47
N ARG A 24 8.45 -4.39 4.71
CA ARG A 24 9.79 -3.89 5.08
C ARG A 24 9.79 -3.16 6.42
N TYR A 25 8.78 -2.32 6.65
CA TYR A 25 8.62 -1.64 7.94
C TYR A 25 8.45 -2.64 9.09
N ASN A 26 7.59 -3.66 8.93
CA ASN A 26 7.40 -4.67 9.97
C ASN A 26 8.62 -5.58 10.18
N ASP A 27 9.33 -5.96 9.12
CA ASP A 27 10.60 -6.70 9.21
C ASP A 27 11.70 -5.86 9.89
N ALA A 28 11.71 -4.55 9.66
CA ALA A 28 12.66 -3.64 10.29
C ALA A 28 12.34 -3.36 11.76
N ARG A 29 11.08 -3.47 12.18
CA ARG A 29 10.65 -3.27 13.58
C ARG A 29 11.31 -4.31 14.48
N GLY A 30 12.18 -3.85 15.37
CA GLY A 30 12.88 -4.68 16.34
C GLY A 30 14.24 -5.22 15.86
N VAL A 31 14.62 -4.98 14.60
CA VAL A 31 15.93 -5.35 14.05
C VAL A 31 16.76 -4.11 13.69
N LYS A 32 16.11 -3.09 13.12
CA LYS A 32 16.77 -1.87 12.65
C LYS A 32 16.69 -0.72 13.68
N PRO A 33 17.60 0.27 13.59
CA PRO A 33 17.52 1.48 14.40
C PRO A 33 16.26 2.30 14.10
N ALA A 34 15.81 3.06 15.09
CA ALA A 34 14.59 3.87 15.02
C ALA A 34 14.56 4.82 13.82
N GLU A 35 15.70 5.40 13.43
CA GLU A 35 15.78 6.30 12.27
C GLU A 35 15.42 5.60 10.95
N GLU A 36 15.84 4.34 10.78
CA GLU A 36 15.53 3.58 9.57
C GLU A 36 14.09 3.07 9.59
N ILE A 37 13.58 2.72 10.77
CA ILE A 37 12.17 2.36 10.97
C ILE A 37 11.27 3.55 10.64
N GLU A 38 11.64 4.76 11.06
CA GLU A 38 10.90 6.00 10.78
C GLU A 38 10.86 6.28 9.27
N ARG A 39 12.00 6.12 8.57
CA ARG A 39 12.05 6.27 7.10
C ARG A 39 11.11 5.29 6.40
N LEU A 40 11.15 4.01 6.79
CA LEU A 40 10.27 2.98 6.24
C LEU A 40 8.79 3.22 6.57
N ARG A 41 8.52 3.80 7.74
CA ARG A 41 7.16 4.20 8.14
C ARG A 41 6.63 5.31 7.23
N ILE A 42 7.42 6.34 6.99
CA ILE A 42 7.04 7.47 6.11
C ILE A 42 6.79 6.98 4.69
N GLU A 43 7.64 6.08 4.17
CA GLU A 43 7.46 5.46 2.86
C GLU A 43 6.14 4.66 2.77
N ALA A 44 5.85 3.83 3.77
CA ALA A 44 4.62 3.06 3.82
C ALA A 44 3.36 3.94 3.95
N GLU A 45 3.44 5.03 4.72
CA GLU A 45 2.35 5.98 4.91
C GLU A 45 2.04 6.76 3.62
N ALA A 46 3.07 7.20 2.90
CA ALA A 46 2.93 7.86 1.60
C ALA A 46 2.28 6.93 0.57
N LEU A 47 2.71 5.66 0.50
CA LEU A 47 2.16 4.68 -0.43
C LEU A 47 0.71 4.29 -0.08
N MET A 48 0.36 4.15 1.20
CA MET A 48 -1.03 3.91 1.60
C MET A 48 -1.93 5.11 1.29
N THR A 49 -1.42 6.34 1.43
CA THR A 49 -2.16 7.55 1.02
C THR A 49 -2.45 7.52 -0.49
N ALA A 50 -1.43 7.25 -1.31
CA ALA A 50 -1.59 7.14 -2.75
C ALA A 50 -2.58 6.03 -3.15
N VAL A 51 -2.53 4.86 -2.49
CA VAL A 51 -3.52 3.78 -2.70
C VAL A 51 -4.92 4.26 -2.34
N SER A 52 -5.09 4.96 -1.21
CA SER A 52 -6.39 5.49 -0.79
C SER A 52 -6.95 6.50 -1.78
N GLU A 53 -6.11 7.39 -2.32
CA GLU A 53 -6.50 8.34 -3.35
C GLU A 53 -6.88 7.63 -4.66
N TYR A 54 -6.10 6.63 -5.06
CA TYR A 54 -6.37 5.83 -6.26
C TYR A 54 -7.68 5.05 -6.16
N VAL A 55 -7.91 4.36 -5.03
CA VAL A 55 -9.14 3.62 -4.77
C VAL A 55 -10.32 4.59 -4.69
N SER A 56 -10.18 5.72 -4.00
CA SER A 56 -11.22 6.75 -3.95
C SER A 56 -11.59 7.23 -5.36
N ARG A 57 -10.58 7.59 -6.18
CA ARG A 57 -10.76 8.03 -7.57
C ARG A 57 -11.38 6.94 -8.46
N SER A 58 -11.03 5.68 -8.24
CA SER A 58 -11.52 4.54 -9.02
C SER A 58 -12.96 4.16 -8.63
N LEU A 59 -13.33 4.35 -7.37
CA LEU A 59 -14.68 4.14 -6.86
C LEU A 59 -15.61 5.31 -7.19
N ASP A 60 -15.06 6.51 -7.38
CA ASP A 60 -15.74 7.72 -7.88
C ASP A 60 -15.92 7.69 -9.41
N GLY A 61 -16.15 6.50 -9.98
CA GLY A 61 -16.60 6.34 -11.37
C GLY A 61 -17.87 7.17 -11.64
N PRO A 62 -18.12 7.59 -12.91
CA PRO A 62 -19.06 8.65 -13.23
C PRO A 62 -20.37 8.42 -12.53
N GLU A 63 -20.72 9.41 -11.71
CA GLU A 63 -21.93 9.56 -10.92
C GLU A 63 -22.97 8.50 -11.21
N ARG A 64 -23.32 7.72 -10.19
CA ARG A 64 -24.66 7.15 -10.10
C ARG A 64 -25.63 8.34 -10.12
N THR A 65 -25.96 8.82 -11.31
CA THR A 65 -27.17 9.57 -11.60
C THR A 65 -28.30 8.60 -11.29
N PHE A 66 -28.70 8.58 -10.02
CA PHE A 66 -30.03 8.14 -9.64
C PHE A 66 -31.00 9.16 -10.26
N HIS A 67 -31.40 8.87 -11.50
CA HIS A 67 -32.59 9.44 -12.14
C HIS A 67 -33.84 8.95 -11.44
#